data_AF-W1XJN6-F1
#
_entry.id   AF-W1XJN6-F1
#
_cell.length_a   1.000
_cell.length_b   1.000
_cell.length_c   1.000
_cell.angle_alpha   90.00
_cell.angle_beta   90.00
_cell.angle_gamma   90.00
#
_symmetry.space_group_name_H-M   'P 1'
#
loop_
_entity.id
_entity.type
_entity.pdbx_description
1 polymer ?
#
loop_
_entity_poly.entity_id
_entity_poly.type
_entity_poly.pdbx_seq_one_letter_code
_entity_poly.pdbx_strand_id
1 'polypeptide(L)'
;LYVTTDDGSYEFKGTGSDKLKELVNNQGKKYDHAIIIGPMIMMKFTSMLTKELNIPTTVSLNPIMVDGTGMCGACRVTVGG
;
A
#
# COMPACT_ATOMS: atom_id res chain seq x y z
N LEU A 1 7.69 -13.88 -5.63
CA LEU A 1 6.25 -13.56 -5.50
C LEU A 1 5.82 -14.02 -4.12
N TYR A 2 4.99 -13.25 -3.42
CA TYR A 2 4.36 -13.66 -2.17
C TYR A 2 2.86 -13.50 -2.33
N VAL A 3 2.11 -14.58 -2.20
CA VAL A 3 0.65 -14.53 -2.27
C VAL A 3 0.08 -14.63 -0.86
N THR A 4 -0.96 -13.85 -0.60
CA THR A 4 -1.61 -13.78 0.71
C THR A 4 -3.12 -13.91 0.52
N THR A 5 -3.78 -14.70 1.36
CA THR A 5 -5.24 -14.75 1.42
C THR A 5 -5.70 -14.55 2.86
N ASP A 6 -6.76 -13.77 3.04
CA ASP A 6 -7.27 -13.44 4.38
C ASP A 6 -7.72 -14.69 5.16
N ASP A 7 -8.27 -15.67 4.44
CA ASP A 7 -8.73 -16.95 4.99
C ASP A 7 -7.61 -17.99 5.15
N GLY A 8 -6.44 -17.77 4.54
CA GLY A 8 -5.33 -18.72 4.51
C GLY A 8 -5.55 -19.92 3.59
N SER A 9 -6.51 -19.85 2.67
CA SER A 9 -6.73 -20.86 1.63
C SER A 9 -5.51 -21.07 0.72
N TYR A 10 -4.59 -20.09 0.61
CA TYR A 10 -3.39 -20.22 -0.22
C TYR A 10 -2.17 -19.47 0.33
N GLU A 11 -1.02 -20.14 0.34
CA GLU A 11 0.31 -19.67 0.79
C GLU A 11 0.39 -19.05 2.19
N PHE A 12 -0.01 -17.79 2.35
CA PHE A 12 0.11 -17.05 3.60
C PHE A 12 -1.25 -16.54 4.06
N LYS A 13 -1.61 -16.88 5.30
CA LYS A 13 -2.83 -16.39 5.94
C LYS A 13 -2.65 -14.98 6.48
N GLY A 14 -3.39 -14.03 5.91
CA GLY A 14 -3.41 -12.63 6.33
C GLY A 14 -3.32 -11.67 5.16
N THR A 15 -3.09 -10.39 5.46
CA THR A 15 -3.03 -9.34 4.44
C THR A 15 -1.62 -9.22 3.86
N GLY A 16 -1.51 -8.55 2.70
CA GLY A 16 -0.21 -8.19 2.12
C GLY A 16 0.67 -7.37 3.07
N SER A 17 0.07 -6.53 3.92
CA SER A 17 0.78 -5.75 4.95
C SER A 17 1.40 -6.65 6.02
N ASP A 18 0.67 -7.68 6.46
CA ASP A 18 1.18 -8.64 7.45
C ASP A 18 2.38 -9.39 6.88
N LYS A 19 2.32 -9.76 5.60
CA LYS A 19 3.45 -10.42 4.92
C LYS A 19 4.65 -9.50 4.80
N LEU A 20 4.46 -8.23 4.47
CA LEU A 20 5.55 -7.24 4.45
C LEU A 20 6.22 -7.12 5.83
N LYS A 21 5.42 -7.05 6.90
CA LYS A 21 5.93 -6.98 8.28
C LYS A 21 6.76 -8.20 8.65
N GLU A 22 6.31 -9.40 8.29
CA GLU A 22 7.06 -10.65 8.49
C GLU A 22 8.41 -10.64 7.74
N LEU A 23 8.40 -10.20 6.48
CA LEU A 23 9.60 -10.16 5.65
C LEU A 23 10.67 -9.23 6.22
N VAL A 24 10.26 -8.05 6.71
CA VAL A 24 11.20 -7.07 7.28
C VAL A 24 11.65 -7.47 8.67
N ASN A 25 10.72 -7.75 9.59
CA ASN A 25 11.04 -7.92 11.00
C ASN A 25 11.58 -9.32 11.32
N ASN A 26 11.02 -10.37 10.71
CA ASN A 26 11.35 -11.74 11.09
C ASN A 26 12.39 -12.34 10.16
N GLN A 27 12.35 -12.00 8.87
CA GLN A 27 13.31 -12.50 7.88
C GLN A 27 14.49 -11.54 7.63
N GLY A 28 14.48 -10.35 8.25
CA GLY A 28 15.57 -9.37 8.16
C GLY A 28 15.75 -8.78 6.76
N LYS A 29 14.72 -8.85 5.90
CA LYS A 29 14.82 -8.28 4.55
C LYS A 29 14.80 -6.76 4.61
N LYS A 30 15.63 -6.15 3.78
CA LYS A 30 15.71 -4.70 3.61
C LYS A 30 15.13 -4.32 2.27
N TYR A 31 14.37 -3.24 2.25
CA TYR A 31 13.74 -2.68 1.06
C TYR A 31 14.01 -1.19 1.03
N ASP A 32 14.42 -0.68 -0.13
CA ASP A 32 14.73 0.73 -0.32
C ASP A 32 13.50 1.55 -0.74
N HIS A 33 12.46 0.87 -1.25
CA HIS A 33 11.25 1.51 -1.74
C HIS A 33 10.04 0.57 -1.71
N ALA A 34 8.85 1.12 -1.44
CA ALA A 34 7.58 0.42 -1.56
C ALA A 34 6.65 1.13 -2.55
N ILE A 35 5.94 0.34 -3.38
CA ILE A 35 4.89 0.82 -4.27
C ILE A 35 3.59 0.15 -3.86
N ILE A 36 2.56 0.93 -3.56
CA ILE A 36 1.28 0.42 -3.04
C ILE A 36 0.15 0.80 -4.00
N ILE A 37 -0.61 -0.21 -4.42
CA ILE A 37 -1.75 -0.07 -5.33
C ILE A 37 -2.85 -1.01 -4.85
N GLY A 38 -4.06 -0.49 -4.61
CA GLY A 38 -5.19 -1.32 -4.21
C GLY A 38 -6.32 -0.50 -3.59
N PRO A 39 -7.18 -1.12 -2.77
CA PRO A 39 -8.25 -0.40 -2.08
C PRO A 39 -7.72 0.69 -1.15
N MET A 40 -8.43 1.82 -1.04
CA MET A 40 -8.02 2.98 -0.23
C MET A 40 -7.65 2.63 1.22
N ILE A 41 -8.41 1.72 1.84
CA ILE A 41 -8.16 1.29 3.22
C ILE A 41 -6.86 0.49 3.34
N MET A 42 -6.57 -0.38 2.37
CA MET A 42 -5.30 -1.11 2.29
C MET A 42 -4.15 -0.13 2.10
N MET A 43 -4.27 0.79 1.14
CA MET A 43 -3.25 1.80 0.88
C MET A 43 -2.92 2.62 2.14
N LYS A 44 -3.93 3.03 2.91
CA LYS A 44 -3.76 3.75 4.17
C LYS A 44 -2.93 2.94 5.17
N PHE A 45 -3.35 1.72 5.48
CA PHE A 45 -2.68 0.91 6.52
C PHE A 45 -1.28 0.47 6.09
N THR A 46 -1.08 0.09 4.82
CA THR A 46 0.24 -0.27 4.31
C THR A 46 1.19 0.94 4.28
N SER A 47 0.69 2.14 3.99
CA SER A 47 1.48 3.38 4.07
C SER A 47 1.89 3.73 5.51
N MET A 48 1.02 3.46 6.48
CA MET A 48 1.37 3.62 7.89
C MET A 48 2.45 2.62 8.33
N LEU A 49 2.32 1.35 7.94
CA LEU A 49 3.32 0.32 8.23
C LEU A 49 4.68 0.67 7.62
N THR A 50 4.73 1.04 6.35
CA THR A 50 5.99 1.41 5.68
C THR A 50 6.63 2.64 6.28
N LYS A 51 5.83 3.60 6.78
CA LYS A 51 6.33 4.73 7.58
C LYS A 51 6.99 4.26 8.88
N GLU A 52 6.39 3.32 9.62
CA GLU A 52 6.99 2.74 10.83
C GLU A 52 8.31 2.00 10.53
N LEU A 53 8.37 1.33 9.37
CA LEU A 53 9.56 0.62 8.90
C LEU A 53 10.61 1.54 8.26
N ASN A 54 10.37 2.85 8.17
CA ASN A 54 11.22 3.85 7.50
C ASN A 54 11.50 3.50 6.02
N ILE A 55 10.52 2.95 5.31
CA ILE A 55 10.62 2.62 3.88
C ILE A 55 9.96 3.73 3.05
N PRO A 56 10.71 4.45 2.19
CA PRO A 56 10.14 5.40 1.24
C PRO A 56 9.04 4.75 0.39
N THR A 57 7.88 5.40 0.29
CA THR A 57 6.67 4.75 -0.23
C THR A 57 5.95 5.63 -1.24
N THR A 58 5.62 5.05 -2.39
CA THR A 58 4.78 5.64 -3.43
C THR A 58 3.42 4.94 -3.46
N VAL A 59 2.34 5.70 -3.61
CA VAL A 59 0.97 5.18 -3.60
C VAL A 59 0.22 5.65 -4.85
N SER A 60 -0.42 4.72 -5.57
CA SER A 60 -1.28 5.07 -6.71
C SER A 60 -2.71 5.30 -6.22
N LEU A 61 -3.06 6.56 -5.96
CA LEU A 61 -4.39 6.94 -5.49
C LEU A 61 -5.46 6.66 -6.56
N ASN A 62 -6.66 6.29 -6.10
CA ASN A 62 -7.83 6.05 -6.93
C ASN A 62 -9.02 6.94 -6.50
N PRO A 63 -8.88 8.29 -6.54
CA PRO A 63 -9.98 9.20 -6.25
C PRO A 63 -11.05 9.13 -7.35
N ILE A 64 -12.20 9.75 -7.10
CA ILE A 64 -13.27 9.87 -8.10
C ILE A 64 -12.75 10.66 -9.30
N MET A 65 -12.99 10.16 -10.50
CA MET A 65 -12.63 10.83 -11.75
C MET A 65 -13.89 11.16 -12.55
N VAL A 66 -13.86 12.30 -13.27
CA VAL A 66 -14.92 12.72 -14.20
C VAL A 66 -14.32 12.93 -15.59
N ASP A 67 -13.52 13.99 -15.78
CA ASP A 67 -12.94 14.31 -17.10
C ASP A 67 -11.60 13.57 -17.35
N GLY A 68 -10.81 13.32 -16.30
CA GLY A 68 -9.53 12.61 -16.42
C GLY A 68 -8.38 13.43 -17.04
N THR A 69 -8.60 14.71 -17.30
CA THR A 69 -7.62 15.62 -17.96
C THR A 69 -7.25 16.84 -17.11
N GLY A 70 -7.88 17.02 -15.95
CA GLY A 70 -7.57 18.08 -14.99
C GLY A 70 -8.52 19.28 -15.02
N MET A 71 -9.68 19.18 -15.67
CA MET A 71 -10.60 20.31 -15.82
C MET A 71 -11.52 20.55 -14.62
N CYS A 72 -11.95 19.51 -13.90
CA CYS A 72 -13.02 19.64 -12.89
C CYS A 72 -12.58 19.55 -11.42
N GLY A 73 -11.38 19.02 -11.15
CA GLY A 73 -10.92 18.80 -9.76
C GLY A 73 -11.67 17.71 -8.99
N ALA A 74 -12.47 16.85 -9.65
CA ALA A 74 -13.11 15.70 -9.00
C ALA A 74 -12.08 14.76 -8.36
N CYS A 75 -10.93 14.57 -9.02
CA CYS A 75 -9.82 13.76 -8.54
C CYS A 75 -8.86 14.51 -7.59
N ARG A 76 -9.27 15.65 -7.01
CA ARG A 76 -8.42 16.42 -6.10
C ARG A 76 -7.99 15.58 -4.89
N VAL A 77 -6.75 15.81 -4.46
CA VAL A 77 -6.16 15.23 -3.24
C VAL A 77 -5.25 16.27 -2.60
N THR A 78 -5.01 16.15 -1.30
CA THR A 78 -4.05 17.00 -0.58
C THR A 78 -2.77 16.21 -0.32
N VAL A 79 -1.62 16.77 -0.71
CA VAL A 79 -0.30 16.15 -0.52
C VAL A 79 0.60 17.18 0.16
N GLY A 80 1.06 16.90 1.38
CA GLY A 80 1.95 17.79 2.11
C GLY A 80 1.28 18.95 2.86
N GLY A 81 -0.06 19.02 2.87
CA GLY A 81 -0.83 20.06 3.56
C GLY A 81 -1.17 21.21 2.62
#